data_AF-A0A6H1ZNY2-F1
#
_entry.id   AF-A0A6H1ZNY2-F1
#
_cell.length_a   1.000
_cell.length_b   1.000
_cell.length_c   1.000
_cell.angle_alpha   90.00
_cell.angle_beta   90.00
_cell.angle_gamma   90.00
#
_symmetry.space_group_name_H-M   'P 1'
#
loop_
_entity.id
_entity.type
_entity.pdbx_description
1 polymer ?
#
loop_
_entity_poly.entity_id
_entity_poly.type
_entity_poly.pdbx_seq_one_letter_code
_entity_poly.pdbx_strand_id
1 'polypeptide(L)' 'MIDEKVTEDLDLAVDKVREVKALLDRLYYNSDFGTFYTRPFISMLIQACTYLADNIEVLADKYREQASR' A
#
# COMPACT_ATOMS: atom_id res chain seq x y z
N MET A 1 10.78 22.70 -1.39
CA MET A 1 10.11 22.73 -0.07
C MET A 1 8.70 22.12 -0.12
N ILE A 2 7.85 22.47 -1.09
CA ILE A 2 6.53 21.79 -1.26
C ILE A 2 6.72 20.36 -1.80
N ASP A 3 7.57 20.17 -2.82
CA ASP A 3 7.77 18.84 -3.45
C ASP A 3 8.44 17.80 -2.53
N GLU A 4 9.30 18.26 -1.61
CA GLU A 4 9.97 17.42 -0.63
C GLU A 4 8.96 16.85 0.37
N LYS A 5 8.09 17.71 0.94
CA LYS A 5 7.01 17.27 1.82
C LYS A 5 6.02 16.33 1.12
N VAL A 6 5.68 16.60 -0.15
CA VAL A 6 4.81 15.69 -0.93
C VAL A 6 5.45 14.32 -1.09
N THR A 7 6.76 14.27 -1.37
CA THR A 7 7.49 13.00 -1.49
C THR A 7 7.50 12.23 -0.17
N GLU A 8 7.74 12.91 0.96
CA GLU A 8 7.67 12.31 2.31
C GLU A 8 6.27 11.76 2.63
N ASP A 9 5.22 12.53 2.33
CA ASP A 9 3.83 12.11 2.55
C ASP A 9 3.48 10.86 1.70
N LEU A 10 3.99 10.79 0.46
CA LEU A 10 3.81 9.64 -0.43
C LEU A 10 4.57 8.40 0.08
N ASP A 11 5.80 8.56 0.53
CA ASP A 11 6.60 7.46 1.09
C ASP A 11 5.93 6.87 2.34
N LEU A 12 5.44 7.73 3.24
CA LEU A 12 4.68 7.30 4.40
C LEU A 12 3.40 6.55 4.00
N ALA A 13 2.71 7.01 2.96
CA ALA A 13 1.50 6.34 2.47
C ALA A 13 1.80 4.93 1.93
N VAL A 14 2.89 4.76 1.16
CA VAL A 14 3.34 3.44 0.67
C VAL A 14 3.60 2.50 1.86
N ASP A 15 4.34 2.96 2.86
CA ASP A 15 4.68 2.15 4.03
C ASP A 15 3.41 1.70 4.77
N LYS A 16 2.43 2.60 4.95
CA LYS A 16 1.16 2.25 5.60
C LYS A 16 0.34 1.27 4.78
N VAL A 17 0.30 1.42 3.46
CA VAL A 17 -0.39 0.44 2.59
C VAL A 17 0.28 -0.94 2.68
N ARG A 18 1.61 -0.99 2.74
CA ARG A 18 2.38 -2.24 2.91
C ARG A 18 2.13 -2.88 4.29
N GLU A 19 2.07 -2.10 5.36
CA GLU A 19 1.71 -2.59 6.70
C GLU A 19 0.32 -3.22 6.71
N VAL A 20 -0.67 -2.56 6.09
CA VAL A 20 -2.05 -3.07 5.96
C VAL A 20 -2.06 -4.35 5.15
N LYS A 21 -1.36 -4.40 4.01
CA LYS A 21 -1.23 -5.62 3.20
C LYS A 21 -0.66 -6.77 4.03
N ALA A 22 0.40 -6.54 4.80
CA ALA A 22 1.02 -7.57 5.64
C ALA A 22 0.08 -8.07 6.76
N LEU A 23 -0.81 -7.20 7.28
CA LEU A 23 -1.89 -7.62 8.17
C LEU A 23 -2.89 -8.51 7.44
N LEU A 24 -3.36 -8.10 6.26
CA LEU A 24 -4.32 -8.86 5.46
C LEU A 24 -3.78 -10.23 5.04
N ASP A 25 -2.50 -10.31 4.66
CA ASP A 25 -1.83 -11.58 4.37
C ASP A 25 -1.87 -12.52 5.58
N ARG A 26 -1.58 -12.01 6.80
CA ARG A 26 -1.69 -12.80 8.03
C ARG A 26 -3.12 -13.27 8.31
N LEU A 27 -4.11 -12.41 8.06
CA LEU A 27 -5.53 -12.77 8.23
C LEU A 27 -6.00 -13.81 7.21
N TYR A 28 -5.50 -13.77 5.97
CA TYR A 28 -5.84 -14.72 4.93
C TYR A 28 -5.49 -16.16 5.31
N TYR A 29 -4.33 -16.35 5.94
CA TYR A 29 -3.85 -17.66 6.39
C TYR A 29 -4.30 -18.03 7.82
N ASN A 30 -5.00 -17.15 8.51
CA ASN A 30 -5.52 -17.44 9.85
C ASN A 30 -6.76 -18.35 9.76
N SER A 31 -6.70 -19.52 10.40
CA SER A 31 -7.77 -20.52 10.40
C SER A 31 -9.07 -20.02 11.03
N ASP A 32 -8.95 -19.27 12.11
CA ASP A 32 -10.09 -18.77 12.87
C ASP A 32 -10.79 -17.68 12.06
N PHE A 33 -10.00 -16.78 11.47
CA PHE A 33 -10.51 -15.68 10.66
C PHE A 33 -11.16 -16.16 9.36
N GLY A 34 -10.56 -17.15 8.69
CA GLY A 34 -11.13 -17.76 7.48
C GLY A 34 -12.45 -18.50 7.70
N THR A 35 -12.80 -18.80 8.96
CA THR A 35 -14.10 -19.40 9.32
C THR A 35 -15.22 -18.33 9.37
N PHE A 36 -14.88 -17.08 9.74
CA PHE A 36 -15.85 -15.98 9.88
C PHE A 36 -15.90 -15.05 8.66
N TYR A 37 -14.80 -14.90 7.93
CA TYR A 37 -14.67 -13.97 6.81
C TYR A 37 -14.31 -14.70 5.52
N THR A 38 -14.80 -14.19 4.39
CA THR A 38 -14.57 -14.82 3.10
C THR A 38 -13.14 -14.53 2.61
N ARG A 39 -12.34 -15.59 2.44
CA ARG A 39 -10.99 -15.50 1.85
C ARG A 39 -10.94 -14.74 0.52
N PRO A 40 -11.93 -14.86 -0.39
CA PRO A 40 -11.97 -14.06 -1.62
C PRO A 40 -11.95 -12.54 -1.36
N PHE A 41 -12.67 -12.07 -0.34
CA PHE A 41 -12.69 -10.65 -0.01
C PHE A 41 -11.34 -10.16 0.49
N ILE A 42 -10.68 -10.92 1.37
CA ILE A 42 -9.33 -10.60 1.86
C ILE A 42 -8.34 -10.58 0.69
N SER A 43 -8.42 -11.55 -0.23
CA SER A 43 -7.59 -11.60 -1.44
C SER A 43 -7.76 -10.35 -2.32
N MET A 44 -9.00 -9.88 -2.51
CA MET A 44 -9.27 -8.63 -3.23
C MET A 44 -8.66 -7.42 -2.52
N LEU A 45 -8.74 -7.34 -1.19
CA LEU A 45 -8.12 -6.26 -0.43
C LEU A 45 -6.59 -6.29 -0.54
N ILE A 46 -5.97 -7.47 -0.50
CA ILE A 46 -4.53 -7.63 -0.71
C ILE A 46 -4.14 -7.10 -2.09
N GLN A 47 -4.89 -7.45 -3.15
CA GLN A 47 -4.66 -6.95 -4.51
C GLN A 47 -4.84 -5.42 -4.60
N ALA A 48 -5.86 -4.86 -3.93
CA ALA A 48 -6.08 -3.43 -3.87
C ALA A 48 -4.90 -2.70 -3.19
N CYS A 49 -4.35 -3.25 -2.11
CA CYS A 49 -3.15 -2.70 -1.46
C CYS A 49 -1.94 -2.75 -2.39
N THR A 50 -1.71 -3.85 -3.13
CA THR A 50 -0.62 -3.92 -4.12
C THR A 50 -0.78 -2.84 -5.18
N TYR A 51 -1.95 -2.75 -5.81
CA TYR A 51 -2.22 -1.73 -6.82
C TYR A 51 -2.00 -0.31 -6.28
N LEU A 52 -2.47 -0.02 -5.07
CA LEU A 52 -2.33 1.29 -4.47
C LEU A 52 -0.87 1.63 -4.17
N ALA A 53 -0.10 0.70 -3.59
CA ALA A 53 1.32 0.90 -3.32
C ALA A 53 2.10 1.21 -4.60
N ASP A 54 1.93 0.39 -5.65
CA ASP A 54 2.61 0.57 -6.93
C ASP A 54 2.32 1.95 -7.56
N ASN A 55 1.06 2.40 -7.49
CA ASN A 55 0.67 3.71 -8.03
C ASN A 55 1.25 4.89 -7.23
N ILE A 56 1.32 4.77 -5.90
CA ILE A 56 1.90 5.81 -5.04
C ILE A 56 3.42 5.88 -5.29
N GLU A 57 4.10 4.76 -5.43
CA GLU A 57 5.55 4.73 -5.75
C GLU A 57 5.84 5.39 -7.10
N VAL A 58 5.08 5.06 -8.14
CA VAL A 58 5.20 5.72 -9.45
C VAL A 58 4.95 7.22 -9.36
N LEU A 59 4.01 7.65 -8.51
CA LEU A 59 3.75 9.08 -8.30
C LEU A 59 4.92 9.75 -7.57
N ALA A 60 5.46 9.13 -6.51
CA ALA A 60 6.60 9.65 -5.76
C ALA A 60 7.83 9.82 -6.66
N ASP A 61 8.12 8.84 -7.51
CA ASP A 61 9.24 8.90 -8.46
C ASP A 61 9.10 10.07 -9.45
N LYS A 62 7.88 10.33 -9.95
CA LYS A 62 7.63 11.49 -10.82
C LYS A 62 7.89 12.82 -10.11
N TYR A 63 7.53 12.94 -8.84
CA TYR A 63 7.81 14.15 -8.06
C TYR A 63 9.31 14.34 -7.83
N ARG A 64 10.05 13.26 -7.53
CA ARG A 64 11.51 13.29 -7.38
C ARG A 64 12.23 13.71 -8.66
N GLU A 65 11.80 13.19 -9.82
CA GLU A 65 12.34 13.57 -11.13
C GLU A 65 12.10 15.05 -11.45
N GLN A 66 10.94 15.59 -11.09
CA GLN A 66 10.62 17.01 -11.26
C GLN A 66 11.46 17.92 -10.37
N ALA A 67 11.68 17.52 -9.11
CA ALA A 67 12.50 18.28 -8.16
C ALA A 67 14.01 18.29 -8.54
N SER A 68 14.44 17.36 -9.39
CA SER A 68 15.83 17.23 -9.86
C SER A 68 16.14 18.04 -11.13
N ARG A 69 15.13 18.70 -11.72
CA ARG A 69 15.26 19.55 -12.93
C ARG A 69 15.28 21.03 -12.57
#